data_AF-A0A520DZT3-F1
#
_entry.id   AF-A0A520DZT3-F1
#
_cell.length_a   1.000
_cell.length_b   1.000
_cell.length_c   1.000
_cell.angle_alpha   90.00
_cell.angle_beta   90.00
_cell.angle_gamma   90.00
#
_symmetry.space_group_name_H-M   'P 1'
#
loop_
_entity.id
_entity.type
_entity.pdbx_description
1 polymer ?
#
loop_
_entity_poly.entity_id
_entity_poly.type
_entity_poly.pdbx_seq_one_letter_code
_entity_poly.pdbx_strand_id
1 'polypeptide(L)'
;MAMLWAALSCVVGAVLLVAGIPKVTDNQRMIRAVRGYRLLPDQLAVVVGRVLPWLEIVLGVGLILGIAPVVTGAVASAMFVVFFAGLTINLLRGSRNLDCGCFAFSAGGEEVAHIGWWHSARAASFAILAAAVTLTPEIGVFDRLTGTGVGVFVVALVCVGVYARSVMSFGRRPIDDYLTNAAIELRAISSASRY
;
A
#
# COMPACT_ATOMS: atom_id res chain seq x y z
N MET A 1 -17.71 17.97 -13.24
CA MET A 1 -17.76 17.39 -11.87
C MET A 1 -17.74 15.85 -11.89
N ALA A 2 -18.59 15.18 -12.68
CA ALA A 2 -18.70 13.71 -12.71
C ALA A 2 -17.39 12.96 -13.05
N MET A 3 -16.61 13.47 -14.01
CA MET A 3 -15.32 12.87 -14.39
C MET A 3 -14.29 12.83 -13.24
N LEU A 4 -14.26 13.86 -12.39
CA LEU A 4 -13.35 13.92 -11.24
C LEU A 4 -13.71 12.87 -10.18
N TRP A 5 -15.00 12.62 -9.97
CA TRP A 5 -15.50 11.60 -9.04
C TRP A 5 -15.15 10.18 -9.49
N ALA A 6 -15.30 9.90 -10.78
CA ALA A 6 -14.94 8.60 -11.35
C ALA A 6 -13.42 8.37 -11.31
N ALA A 7 -12.62 9.40 -11.62
CA ALA A 7 -11.17 9.34 -11.49
C ALA A 7 -10.75 9.07 -10.04
N LEU A 8 -11.34 9.78 -9.08
CA LEU A 8 -11.09 9.58 -7.65
C LEU A 8 -11.42 8.16 -7.20
N SER A 9 -12.57 7.64 -7.62
CA SER A 9 -13.00 6.27 -7.30
C SER A 9 -12.02 5.24 -7.86
N CYS A 10 -11.54 5.43 -9.09
CA CYS A 10 -10.55 4.56 -9.71
C CYS A 10 -9.19 4.63 -9.00
N VAL A 11 -8.75 5.81 -8.57
CA VAL A 11 -7.50 5.97 -7.82
C VAL A 11 -7.58 5.23 -6.48
N VAL A 12 -8.65 5.44 -5.71
CA VAL A 12 -8.86 4.73 -4.43
C VAL A 12 -8.95 3.23 -4.66
N GLY A 13 -9.71 2.79 -5.67
CA GLY A 13 -9.86 1.38 -6.00
C GLY A 13 -8.55 0.72 -6.41
N ALA A 14 -7.71 1.42 -7.18
CA ALA A 14 -6.40 0.91 -7.57
C ALA A 14 -5.41 0.84 -6.42
N VAL A 15 -5.42 1.81 -5.51
CA VAL A 15 -4.61 1.73 -4.30
C VAL A 15 -4.98 0.49 -3.50
N LEU A 16 -6.27 0.19 -3.36
CA LEU A 16 -6.75 -1.02 -2.71
C LEU A 16 -6.30 -2.30 -3.44
N LEU A 17 -6.34 -2.33 -4.78
CA LEU A 17 -5.85 -3.49 -5.55
C LEU A 17 -4.35 -3.68 -5.44
N VAL A 18 -3.56 -2.62 -5.60
CA VAL A 18 -2.10 -2.66 -5.49
C VAL A 18 -1.67 -3.08 -4.09
N ALA A 19 -2.40 -2.67 -3.06
CA ALA A 19 -2.15 -3.10 -1.68
C ALA A 19 -2.62 -4.54 -1.40
N GLY A 20 -3.78 -4.94 -1.94
CA GLY A 20 -4.45 -6.21 -1.63
C GLY A 20 -3.88 -7.41 -2.36
N ILE A 21 -3.56 -7.28 -3.66
CA ILE A 21 -3.08 -8.40 -4.48
C ILE A 21 -1.83 -9.07 -3.89
N PRO A 22 -0.76 -8.34 -3.50
CA PRO A 22 0.42 -8.95 -2.90
C PRO A 22 0.15 -9.66 -1.57
N LYS A 23 -0.84 -9.19 -0.80
CA LYS A 23 -1.18 -9.76 0.52
C LYS A 23 -1.89 -11.10 0.43
N VAL A 24 -2.58 -11.39 -0.68
CA VAL A 24 -3.21 -12.70 -0.90
C VAL A 24 -2.13 -13.77 -1.10
N THR A 25 -1.03 -13.43 -1.78
CA THR A 25 0.08 -14.35 -2.04
C THR A 25 0.85 -14.71 -0.76
N ASP A 26 1.04 -13.75 0.16
CA ASP A 26 1.71 -13.97 1.46
C ASP A 26 0.80 -13.67 2.65
N ASN A 27 -0.20 -14.53 2.82
CA ASN A 27 -1.19 -14.42 3.89
C ASN A 27 -0.56 -14.55 5.30
N GLN A 28 0.55 -15.28 5.43
CA GLN A 28 1.25 -15.43 6.71
C GLN A 28 1.90 -14.13 7.16
N ARG A 29 2.55 -13.41 6.22
CA ARG A 29 3.11 -12.09 6.51
C ARG A 29 2.01 -11.07 6.82
N MET A 30 0.83 -11.17 6.20
CA MET A 30 -0.33 -10.34 6.54
C MET A 30 -0.83 -10.60 7.98
N ILE A 31 -0.98 -11.87 8.38
CA ILE A 31 -1.36 -12.23 9.75
C ILE A 31 -0.33 -11.73 10.76
N ARG A 32 0.98 -11.88 10.47
CA ARG A 32 2.05 -11.34 11.32
C ARG A 32 1.97 -9.82 11.45
N ALA A 33 1.69 -9.10 10.37
CA ALA A 33 1.50 -7.65 10.40
C ALA A 33 0.34 -7.26 11.32
N VAL A 34 -0.84 -7.89 11.17
CA VAL A 34 -2.02 -7.62 12.02
C VAL A 34 -1.75 -7.93 13.50
N ARG A 35 -1.07 -9.05 13.81
CA ARG A 35 -0.64 -9.39 15.17
C ARG A 35 0.31 -8.34 15.76
N GLY A 36 1.17 -7.75 14.92
CA GLY A 36 2.11 -6.69 15.30
C GLY A 36 1.44 -5.45 15.90
N TYR A 37 0.20 -5.15 15.51
CA TYR A 37 -0.56 -4.03 16.07
C TYR A 37 -0.96 -4.22 17.55
N ARG A 38 -1.01 -5.46 18.05
CA ARG A 38 -1.43 -5.81 19.42
C ARG A 38 -2.74 -5.12 19.84
N LEU A 39 -3.70 -5.04 18.90
CA LEU A 39 -5.03 -4.45 19.11
C LEU A 39 -6.12 -5.51 19.23
N LEU A 40 -5.92 -6.69 18.65
CA LEU A 40 -6.89 -7.78 18.62
C LEU A 40 -6.31 -9.02 19.33
N PRO A 41 -7.17 -9.88 19.91
CA PRO A 41 -6.75 -11.20 20.36
C PRO A 41 -6.31 -12.07 19.17
N ASP A 42 -5.46 -13.06 19.44
CA ASP A 42 -4.74 -13.80 18.39
C ASP A 42 -5.68 -14.47 17.37
N GLN A 43 -6.79 -15.03 17.83
CA GLN A 43 -7.80 -15.66 16.98
C GLN A 43 -8.42 -14.68 15.98
N LEU A 44 -8.77 -13.47 16.44
CA LEU A 44 -9.33 -12.42 15.58
C LEU A 44 -8.28 -11.86 14.62
N ALA A 45 -7.03 -11.75 15.05
CA ALA A 45 -5.93 -11.30 14.19
C ALA A 45 -5.74 -12.22 12.97
N VAL A 46 -5.88 -13.54 13.16
CA VAL A 46 -5.84 -14.52 12.05
C VAL A 46 -7.01 -14.34 11.09
N VAL A 47 -8.23 -14.17 11.61
CA VAL A 47 -9.42 -13.98 10.77
C VAL A 47 -9.30 -12.69 9.97
N VAL A 48 -8.98 -11.57 10.61
CA VAL A 48 -8.80 -10.28 9.95
C VAL A 48 -7.67 -10.34 8.92
N GLY A 49 -6.52 -10.93 9.27
CA GLY A 49 -5.40 -11.07 8.34
C GLY A 49 -5.75 -11.84 7.06
N ARG A 50 -6.64 -12.82 7.15
CA ARG A 50 -7.11 -13.59 5.99
C ARG A 50 -8.19 -12.88 5.17
N VAL A 51 -9.11 -12.19 5.83
CA VAL A 51 -10.29 -11.58 5.18
C VAL A 51 -9.96 -10.21 4.58
N LEU A 52 -9.09 -9.43 5.21
CA LEU A 52 -8.79 -8.06 4.79
C LEU A 52 -8.26 -7.96 3.35
N PRO A 53 -7.34 -8.82 2.86
CA PRO A 53 -6.87 -8.76 1.48
C PRO A 53 -7.99 -8.98 0.46
N TRP A 54 -8.94 -9.87 0.75
CA TRP A 54 -10.09 -10.10 -0.11
C TRP A 54 -11.04 -8.90 -0.12
N LEU A 55 -11.27 -8.27 1.03
CA LEU A 55 -12.05 -7.03 1.11
C LEU A 55 -11.40 -5.91 0.30
N GLU A 56 -10.07 -5.74 0.42
CA GLU A 56 -9.31 -4.76 -0.37
C GLU A 56 -9.53 -4.99 -1.88
N ILE A 57 -9.46 -6.24 -2.34
CA ILE A 57 -9.64 -6.54 -3.76
C ILE A 57 -11.08 -6.30 -4.22
N VAL A 58 -12.07 -6.80 -3.48
CA VAL A 58 -13.49 -6.67 -3.86
C VAL A 58 -13.91 -5.20 -3.90
N LEU A 59 -13.52 -4.41 -2.89
CA LEU A 59 -13.79 -2.97 -2.86
C LEU A 59 -13.03 -2.23 -3.96
N GLY A 60 -11.79 -2.64 -4.24
CA GLY A 60 -10.98 -2.09 -5.31
C GLY A 60 -11.61 -2.27 -6.69
N VAL A 61 -12.05 -3.49 -7.01
CA VAL A 61 -12.76 -3.80 -8.24
C VAL A 61 -14.10 -3.06 -8.30
N GLY A 62 -14.88 -3.06 -7.22
CA GLY A 62 -16.17 -2.39 -7.17
C GLY A 62 -16.07 -0.88 -7.44
N LEU A 63 -15.06 -0.22 -6.87
CA LEU A 63 -14.80 1.21 -7.09
C LEU A 63 -14.34 1.54 -8.51
N ILE A 64 -13.53 0.69 -9.14
CA ILE A 64 -13.09 0.88 -10.54
C ILE A 64 -14.26 0.67 -11.51
N LEU A 65 -15.06 -0.37 -11.29
CA LEU A 65 -16.22 -0.68 -12.11
C LEU A 65 -17.42 0.25 -11.82
N GLY A 66 -17.35 1.08 -10.77
CA GLY A 66 -18.45 1.95 -10.36
C GLY A 66 -19.68 1.19 -9.86
N ILE A 67 -19.48 -0.02 -9.30
CA ILE A 67 -20.56 -0.84 -8.72
C ILE A 67 -20.87 -0.29 -7.33
N ALA A 68 -22.08 0.25 -7.15
CA ALA A 68 -22.55 0.82 -5.88
C ALA A 68 -21.50 1.75 -5.20
N PRO A 69 -21.06 2.84 -5.87
CA PRO A 69 -19.92 3.66 -5.44
C PRO A 69 -20.08 4.25 -4.03
N VAL A 70 -21.32 4.55 -3.63
CA VAL A 70 -21.65 5.00 -2.27
C VAL A 70 -21.32 3.92 -1.23
N VAL A 71 -21.72 2.68 -1.48
CA VAL A 71 -21.49 1.55 -0.57
C VAL A 71 -20.02 1.17 -0.55
N THR A 72 -19.42 0.97 -1.72
CA THR A 72 -18.00 0.59 -1.81
C THR A 72 -17.09 1.69 -1.26
N GLY A 73 -17.42 2.96 -1.49
CA GLY A 73 -16.71 4.11 -0.93
C GLY A 73 -16.84 4.19 0.59
N ALA A 74 -18.04 3.96 1.14
CA ALA A 74 -18.28 4.00 2.58
C ALA A 74 -17.52 2.89 3.30
N VAL A 75 -17.56 1.66 2.78
CA VAL A 75 -16.84 0.52 3.36
C VAL A 75 -15.33 0.72 3.24
N ALA A 76 -14.83 1.19 2.09
CA ALA A 76 -13.41 1.51 1.94
C ALA A 76 -12.95 2.60 2.92
N SER A 77 -13.75 3.65 3.09
CA SER A 77 -13.45 4.72 4.05
C SER A 77 -13.39 4.19 5.48
N ALA A 78 -14.39 3.41 5.91
CA ALA A 78 -14.40 2.78 7.22
C ALA A 78 -13.14 1.91 7.44
N MET A 79 -12.75 1.13 6.43
CA MET A 79 -11.55 0.31 6.50
C MET A 79 -10.27 1.14 6.66
N PHE A 80 -10.13 2.23 5.90
CA PHE A 80 -9.00 3.16 6.04
C PHE A 80 -8.99 3.88 7.39
N VAL A 81 -10.17 4.23 7.95
CA VAL A 81 -10.27 4.83 9.29
C VAL A 81 -9.81 3.86 10.37
N VAL A 82 -10.23 2.59 10.31
CA VAL A 82 -9.77 1.55 11.25
C VAL A 82 -8.26 1.39 11.16
N PHE A 83 -7.73 1.36 9.95
CA PHE A 83 -6.29 1.25 9.72
C PHE A 83 -5.52 2.48 10.24
N PHE A 84 -6.00 3.69 9.97
CA PHE A 84 -5.47 4.94 10.50
C PHE A 84 -5.46 4.97 12.03
N ALA A 85 -6.57 4.55 12.66
CA ALA A 85 -6.66 4.45 14.11
C ALA A 85 -5.63 3.46 14.66
N GLY A 86 -5.48 2.29 14.03
CA GLY A 86 -4.50 1.29 14.44
C GLY A 86 -3.05 1.78 14.37
N LEU A 87 -2.70 2.51 13.30
CA LEU A 87 -1.39 3.17 13.16
C LEU A 87 -1.18 4.21 14.25
N THR A 88 -2.17 5.08 14.45
CA THR A 88 -2.06 6.20 15.41
C THR A 88 -1.92 5.67 16.84
N ILE A 89 -2.70 4.66 17.23
CA ILE A 89 -2.58 4.03 18.55
C ILE A 89 -1.17 3.44 18.76
N ASN A 90 -0.61 2.75 17.76
CA ASN A 90 0.72 2.17 17.88
C ASN A 90 1.84 3.23 17.93
N LEU A 91 1.71 4.31 17.15
CA LEU A 91 2.62 5.46 17.19
C LEU A 91 2.60 6.13 18.57
N LEU A 92 1.42 6.30 19.17
CA LEU A 92 1.25 6.87 20.51
C LEU A 92 1.86 5.97 21.59
N ARG A 93 1.83 4.64 21.42
CA ARG A 93 2.50 3.66 22.29
C ARG A 93 4.03 3.61 22.09
N GLY A 94 4.58 4.39 21.16
CA GLY A 94 6.01 4.36 20.80
C GLY A 94 6.43 3.10 20.05
N SER A 95 5.50 2.23 19.67
CA SER A 95 5.79 0.98 18.94
C SER A 95 5.98 1.29 17.47
N ARG A 96 7.24 1.48 17.06
CA ARG A 96 7.60 1.85 15.67
C ARG A 96 8.09 0.68 14.81
N ASN A 97 8.41 -0.46 15.42
CA ASN A 97 8.97 -1.64 14.77
C ASN A 97 7.87 -2.56 14.26
N LEU A 98 7.07 -2.07 13.32
CA LEU A 98 5.99 -2.83 12.72
C LEU A 98 5.73 -2.37 11.29
N ASP A 99 5.34 -3.32 10.46
CA ASP A 99 5.08 -3.10 9.04
C ASP A 99 3.66 -2.54 8.85
N CYS A 100 3.54 -1.37 8.21
CA CYS A 100 2.23 -0.78 7.87
C CYS A 100 1.47 -1.64 6.84
N GLY A 101 2.13 -2.50 6.08
CA GLY A 101 1.47 -3.42 5.16
C GLY A 101 0.77 -2.80 3.95
N CYS A 102 0.69 -1.47 3.78
CA CYS A 102 0.08 -0.87 2.58
C CYS A 102 0.91 -1.09 1.30
N PHE A 103 2.24 -1.03 1.38
CA PHE A 103 3.16 -1.15 0.23
C PHE A 103 4.42 -1.96 0.52
N ALA A 104 4.63 -2.39 1.76
CA ALA A 104 5.82 -3.15 2.15
C ALA A 104 5.82 -4.59 1.61
N PHE A 105 4.69 -5.07 1.09
CA PHE A 105 4.59 -6.35 0.40
C PHE A 105 5.08 -6.29 -1.07
N SER A 106 5.30 -5.10 -1.64
CA SER A 106 5.83 -4.93 -3.02
C SER A 106 7.35 -4.79 -3.10
N ALA A 107 8.04 -4.46 -2.00
CA ALA A 107 9.49 -4.40 -1.97
C ALA A 107 10.02 -5.69 -1.31
N GLY A 108 10.75 -6.51 -2.06
CA GLY A 108 11.32 -7.79 -1.60
C GLY A 108 12.47 -7.66 -0.60
N GLY A 109 12.43 -6.67 0.30
CA GLY A 109 13.46 -6.45 1.32
C GLY A 109 13.06 -7.00 2.68
N GLU A 110 13.97 -7.74 3.31
CA GLU A 110 13.92 -8.20 4.71
C GLU A 110 14.22 -7.07 5.72
N GLU A 111 14.15 -5.80 5.31
CA GLU A 111 14.35 -4.67 6.24
C GLU A 111 13.15 -4.54 7.19
N VAL A 112 13.46 -4.38 8.48
CA VAL A 112 12.48 -4.15 9.54
C VAL A 112 11.73 -2.85 9.22
N ALA A 113 10.52 -2.97 8.68
CA ALA A 113 9.71 -1.82 8.32
C ALA A 113 9.41 -0.97 9.57
N HIS A 114 9.73 0.32 9.50
CA HIS A 114 9.45 1.28 10.56
C HIS A 114 8.25 2.15 10.20
N ILE A 115 7.25 2.21 11.09
CA ILE A 115 6.15 3.16 10.96
C ILE A 115 6.53 4.53 11.55
N GLY A 116 6.10 5.56 10.83
CA GLY A 116 6.22 6.96 11.24
C GLY A 116 4.93 7.73 10.97
N TRP A 117 4.85 8.96 11.48
CA TRP A 117 3.67 9.83 11.36
C TRP A 117 3.21 10.06 9.91
N TRP A 118 4.13 10.00 8.94
CA TRP A 118 3.81 10.05 7.52
C TRP A 118 2.85 8.94 7.07
N HIS A 119 3.00 7.72 7.62
CA HIS A 119 2.14 6.59 7.27
C HIS A 119 0.71 6.80 7.77
N SER A 120 0.57 7.39 8.96
CA SER A 120 -0.73 7.74 9.53
C SER A 120 -1.39 8.87 8.73
N ALA A 121 -0.66 9.93 8.39
CA ALA A 121 -1.17 11.02 7.56
C ALA A 121 -1.65 10.52 6.17
N ARG A 122 -0.90 9.61 5.55
CA ARG A 122 -1.29 8.95 4.29
C ARG A 122 -2.56 8.09 4.45
N ALA A 123 -2.69 7.36 5.56
CA ALA A 123 -3.91 6.58 5.81
C ALA A 123 -5.13 7.50 5.99
N ALA A 124 -4.97 8.63 6.69
CA ALA A 124 -6.01 9.64 6.82
C ALA A 124 -6.41 10.26 5.47
N SER A 125 -5.45 10.56 4.60
CA SER A 125 -5.76 11.10 3.27
C SER A 125 -6.57 10.10 2.44
N PHE A 126 -6.22 8.81 2.43
CA PHE A 126 -7.03 7.79 1.75
C PHE A 126 -8.42 7.63 2.36
N ALA A 127 -8.56 7.72 3.69
CA ALA A 127 -9.87 7.70 4.35
C ALA A 127 -10.77 8.86 3.88
N ILE A 128 -10.21 10.07 3.76
CA ILE A 128 -10.92 11.25 3.28
C ILE A 128 -11.30 11.11 1.80
N LEU A 129 -10.37 10.64 0.96
CA LEU A 129 -10.63 10.43 -0.47
C LEU A 129 -11.72 9.37 -0.69
N ALA A 130 -11.70 8.27 0.06
CA ALA A 130 -12.74 7.26 0.02
C ALA A 130 -14.08 7.78 0.56
N ALA A 131 -14.07 8.60 1.63
CA ALA A 131 -15.28 9.24 2.15
C ALA A 131 -15.88 10.20 1.13
N ALA A 132 -15.05 10.99 0.43
CA ALA A 132 -15.52 11.88 -0.60
C ALA A 132 -16.31 11.10 -1.66
N VAL A 133 -15.82 9.93 -2.11
CA VAL A 133 -16.51 9.09 -3.11
C VAL A 133 -17.95 8.76 -2.72
N THR A 134 -18.32 8.77 -1.44
CA THR A 134 -19.71 8.53 -1.00
C THR A 134 -20.68 9.66 -1.37
N LEU A 135 -20.18 10.86 -1.63
CA LEU A 135 -20.96 12.04 -1.98
C LEU A 135 -21.28 12.11 -3.48
N THR A 136 -21.32 10.97 -4.18
CA THR A 136 -21.50 10.94 -5.64
C THR A 136 -22.84 11.57 -6.06
N PRO A 137 -22.83 12.55 -6.97
CA PRO A 137 -24.06 12.98 -7.65
C PRO A 137 -24.58 11.87 -8.58
N GLU A 138 -25.88 11.89 -8.90
CA GLU A 138 -26.43 10.98 -9.91
C GLU A 138 -25.71 11.19 -11.25
N ILE A 139 -24.95 10.18 -11.66
CA ILE A 139 -24.05 10.22 -12.82
C ILE A 139 -24.65 9.42 -13.97
N GLY A 140 -24.68 10.05 -15.16
CA GLY A 140 -25.10 9.39 -16.41
C GLY A 140 -24.15 8.26 -16.82
N VAL A 141 -24.66 7.30 -17.60
CA VAL A 141 -23.90 6.12 -18.07
C VAL A 141 -22.65 6.51 -18.88
N PHE A 142 -22.72 7.60 -19.66
CA PHE A 142 -21.60 8.10 -20.46
C PHE A 142 -20.47 8.69 -19.61
N ASP A 143 -20.81 9.40 -18.53
CA ASP A 143 -19.84 9.93 -17.56
C ASP A 143 -19.15 8.81 -16.77
N ARG A 144 -19.87 7.71 -16.50
CA ARG A 144 -19.27 6.51 -15.90
C ARG A 144 -18.28 5.85 -16.84
N LEU A 145 -18.63 5.64 -18.11
CA LEU A 145 -17.75 4.98 -19.08
C LEU A 145 -16.46 5.78 -19.32
N THR A 146 -16.59 7.09 -19.56
CA THR A 146 -15.42 7.97 -19.76
C THR A 146 -14.58 8.08 -18.49
N GLY A 147 -15.22 8.20 -17.33
CA GLY A 147 -14.57 8.24 -16.04
C GLY A 147 -13.80 6.96 -15.67
N THR A 148 -14.40 5.79 -15.88
CA THR A 148 -13.75 4.49 -15.71
C THR A 148 -12.59 4.33 -16.70
N GLY A 149 -12.76 4.74 -17.96
CA GLY A 149 -11.68 4.69 -18.97
C GLY A 149 -10.45 5.52 -18.57
N VAL A 150 -10.65 6.77 -18.15
CA VAL A 150 -9.56 7.64 -17.65
C VAL A 150 -8.94 7.05 -16.39
N GLY A 151 -9.76 6.54 -15.48
CA GLY A 151 -9.29 5.91 -14.25
C GLY A 151 -8.40 4.70 -14.51
N VAL A 152 -8.86 3.75 -15.35
CA VAL A 152 -8.08 2.56 -15.74
C VAL A 152 -6.76 2.96 -16.40
N PHE A 153 -6.76 3.98 -17.26
CA PHE A 153 -5.55 4.49 -17.89
C PHE A 153 -4.54 5.04 -16.86
N VAL A 154 -4.98 5.86 -15.91
CA VAL A 154 -4.13 6.40 -14.83
C VAL A 154 -3.56 5.26 -13.97
N VAL A 155 -4.38 4.28 -13.65
CA VAL A 155 -3.97 3.11 -12.86
C VAL A 155 -2.94 2.26 -13.59
N ALA A 156 -3.13 2.04 -14.90
CA ALA A 156 -2.17 1.35 -15.74
C ALA A 156 -0.83 2.10 -15.75
N LEU A 157 -0.82 3.43 -15.89
CA LEU A 157 0.41 4.23 -15.84
C LEU A 157 1.14 4.10 -14.49
N VAL A 158 0.41 4.11 -13.37
CA VAL A 158 0.99 3.92 -12.04
C VAL A 158 1.59 2.51 -11.90
N CYS A 159 0.86 1.47 -12.32
CA CYS A 159 1.35 0.10 -12.29
C CYS A 159 2.60 -0.07 -13.16
N VAL A 160 2.61 0.52 -14.35
CA VAL A 160 3.78 0.54 -15.25
C VAL A 160 4.93 1.28 -14.60
N GLY A 161 4.71 2.43 -13.96
CA GLY A 161 5.76 3.16 -13.25
C GLY A 161 6.36 2.39 -12.08
N VAL A 162 5.53 1.68 -11.31
CA VAL A 162 5.98 0.81 -10.20
C VAL A 162 6.75 -0.40 -10.74
N TYR A 163 6.22 -1.07 -11.77
CA TYR A 163 6.89 -2.18 -12.44
C TYR A 163 8.23 -1.73 -13.03
N ALA A 164 8.25 -0.63 -13.75
CA ALA A 164 9.46 -0.05 -14.33
C ALA A 164 10.48 0.33 -13.24
N ARG A 165 10.05 0.86 -12.09
CA ARG A 165 10.95 1.05 -10.94
C ARG A 165 11.50 -0.26 -10.40
N SER A 166 10.69 -1.31 -10.28
CA SER A 166 11.14 -2.62 -9.79
C SER A 166 12.13 -3.30 -10.74
N VAL A 167 11.96 -3.10 -12.05
CA VAL A 167 12.86 -3.62 -13.09
C VAL A 167 14.11 -2.75 -13.22
N MET A 168 14.00 -1.43 -13.08
CA MET A 168 15.14 -0.51 -13.15
C MET A 168 15.94 -0.42 -11.85
N SER A 169 15.42 -0.90 -10.70
CA SER A 169 16.18 -0.99 -9.45
C SER A 169 17.19 -2.16 -9.42
N PHE A 170 17.48 -2.77 -10.57
CA PHE A 170 18.40 -3.90 -10.72
C PHE A 170 19.90 -3.56 -10.51
N GLY A 171 20.20 -2.35 -10.02
CA GLY A 171 21.56 -1.81 -9.92
C GLY A 171 22.20 -1.84 -8.52
N ARG A 172 21.54 -2.40 -7.50
CA ARG A 172 22.14 -2.59 -6.17
C ARG A 172 21.95 -4.05 -5.79
N ARG A 173 22.89 -4.90 -6.21
CA ARG A 173 22.88 -6.30 -5.78
C ARG A 173 23.51 -6.36 -4.38
N PRO A 174 23.06 -7.26 -3.49
CA PRO A 174 23.71 -7.48 -2.20
C PRO A 174 25.19 -7.90 -2.34
N ILE A 175 25.62 -8.33 -3.53
CA ILE A 175 27.03 -8.58 -3.87
C ILE A 175 27.89 -7.31 -3.72
N ASP A 176 27.32 -6.13 -4.02
CA ASP A 176 28.05 -4.87 -4.02
C ASP A 176 28.49 -4.48 -2.59
N ASP A 177 27.73 -4.85 -1.56
CA ASP A 177 28.09 -4.58 -0.15
C ASP A 177 29.31 -5.41 0.30
N TYR A 178 29.43 -6.67 -0.16
CA TYR A 178 30.60 -7.50 0.13
C TYR A 178 31.85 -7.00 -0.63
N LEU A 179 31.69 -6.60 -1.88
CA LEU A 179 32.80 -6.09 -2.68
C LEU A 179 33.27 -4.70 -2.24
N THR A 180 32.37 -3.87 -1.69
CA THR A 180 32.73 -2.54 -1.20
C THR A 180 33.65 -2.61 0.01
N ASN A 181 33.35 -3.48 0.98
CA ASN A 181 34.22 -3.70 2.14
C ASN A 181 35.58 -4.29 1.72
N ALA A 182 35.59 -5.28 0.84
CA ALA A 182 36.83 -5.88 0.32
C ALA A 182 37.68 -4.86 -0.47
N ALA A 183 37.05 -3.96 -1.24
CA ALA A 183 37.75 -2.91 -1.97
C ALA A 183 38.38 -1.85 -1.05
N ILE A 184 37.75 -1.56 0.09
CA ILE A 184 38.28 -0.64 1.11
C ILE A 184 39.53 -1.25 1.76
N GLU A 185 39.47 -2.52 2.17
CA GLU A 185 40.62 -3.23 2.75
C GLU A 185 41.80 -3.30 1.78
N LEU A 186 41.56 -3.66 0.52
CA LEU A 186 42.61 -3.74 -0.49
C LEU A 186 43.25 -2.37 -0.76
N ARG A 187 42.47 -1.28 -0.75
CA ARG A 187 43.03 0.08 -0.84
C ARG A 187 43.90 0.42 0.36
N ALA A 188 43.43 0.11 1.58
CA ALA A 188 44.18 0.37 2.81
C ALA A 188 45.53 -0.37 2.82
N ILE A 189 45.55 -1.64 2.40
CA ILE A 189 46.78 -2.44 2.28
C ILE A 189 47.71 -1.86 1.21
N SER A 190 47.17 -1.47 0.03
CA SER A 190 47.97 -0.87 -1.05
C SER A 190 48.55 0.51 -0.71
N SER A 191 47.93 1.26 0.21
CA SER A 191 48.47 2.51 0.72
C SER A 191 49.55 2.28 1.79
N ALA A 192 49.43 1.20 2.57
CA ALA A 192 50.40 0.85 3.59
C ALA A 192 51.68 0.27 2.99
N SER A 193 51.62 -0.48 1.88
CA SER A 193 52.81 -1.09 1.26
C SER A 193 53.66 -0.13 0.43
N ARG A 194 53.32 1.16 0.39
CA ARG A 194 54.01 2.19 -0.41
C ARG A 194 55.06 2.97 0.39
N TYR A 195 55.28 2.59 1.64
CA TYR A 195 56.31 3.08 2.56
C TYR A 195 57.11 1.89 3.10
#